data_AF-A0A973DIN8-F1
#
_entry.id   AF-A0A973DIN8-F1
#
_cell.length_a   1.000
_cell.length_b   1.000
_cell.length_c   1.000
_cell.angle_alpha   90.00
_cell.angle_beta   90.00
_cell.angle_gamma   90.00
#
_symmetry.space_group_name_H-M   'P 1'
#
loop_
_entity.id
_entity.type
_entity.pdbx_description
1 polymer ?
#
loop_
_entity_poly.entity_id
_entity_poly.type
_entity_poly.pdbx_seq_one_letter_code
_entity_poly.pdbx_strand_id
1 'polypeptide(L)' 'MNLNATFWGQALFILALVVIFLTIKFAKGKADNIGLVAIYAFLLNFLIPPVGWFYCYRWANK' A
#
# COMPACT_ATOMS: atom_id res chain seq x y z
N MET A 1 -27.69 -7.07 -6.40
CA MET A 1 -26.69 -5.98 -6.25
C MET A 1 -25.88 -5.89 -7.53
N ASN A 2 -25.85 -4.73 -8.16
CA ASN A 2 -25.10 -4.51 -9.40
C ASN A 2 -23.63 -4.27 -9.02
N LEU A 3 -22.83 -5.33 -8.99
CA LEU A 3 -21.40 -5.26 -8.66
C LEU A 3 -20.67 -4.60 -9.83
N ASN A 4 -20.53 -3.28 -9.77
CA ASN A 4 -19.77 -2.52 -10.75
C ASN A 4 -18.27 -2.71 -10.50
N ALA A 5 -17.67 -3.65 -11.21
CA ALA A 5 -16.24 -3.96 -11.12
C ALA A 5 -15.35 -2.75 -11.40
N THR A 6 -15.77 -1.83 -12.27
CA THR A 6 -15.04 -0.60 -12.56
C THR A 6 -14.98 0.32 -11.34
N PHE A 7 -16.10 0.50 -10.65
CA PHE A 7 -16.16 1.31 -9.43
C PHE A 7 -15.27 0.72 -8.33
N TRP A 8 -15.34 -0.59 -8.12
CA TRP A 8 -14.51 -1.29 -7.14
C TRP A 8 -13.02 -1.26 -7.50
N GLY A 9 -12.67 -1.39 -8.77
CA GLY A 9 -11.29 -1.27 -9.25
C GLY A 9 -10.72 0.12 -9.01
N GLN A 10 -11.48 1.17 -9.30
CA GLN A 10 -11.07 2.56 -9.03
C GLN A 10 -10.90 2.82 -7.53
N ALA A 11 -11.82 2.33 -6.70
CA ALA A 11 -11.72 2.46 -5.24
C ALA A 11 -10.47 1.75 -4.69
N LEU A 12 -10.18 0.53 -5.15
CA LEU A 12 -8.99 -0.22 -4.76
C LEU A 12 -7.70 0.45 -5.25
N PHE A 13 -7.71 1.05 -6.44
CA PHE A 13 -6.55 1.78 -6.97
C PHE A 13 -6.23 3.03 -6.15
N ILE A 14 -7.24 3.83 -5.80
CA ILE A 14 -7.07 5.01 -4.94
C ILE A 14 -6.55 4.57 -3.56
N LEU A 15 -7.12 3.50 -3.00
CA LEU A 15 -6.68 2.94 -1.73
C LEU A 15 -5.22 2.48 -1.78
N ALA A 16 -4.81 1.81 -2.86
CA ALA A 16 -3.42 1.40 -3.07
C ALA A 16 -2.46 2.60 -3.04
N LEU A 17 -2.79 3.70 -3.75
CA LEU A 17 -1.97 4.91 -3.73
C LEU A 17 -1.84 5.51 -2.32
N VAL A 18 -2.94 5.56 -1.56
CA VAL A 18 -2.97 6.06 -0.19
C VAL A 18 -2.08 5.18 0.71
N VAL A 19 -2.22 3.86 0.63
CA VAL A 19 -1.46 2.93 1.46
C VAL A 19 0.04 2.97 1.11
N ILE A 20 0.41 3.07 -0.17
CA ILE A 20 1.81 3.20 -0.59
C ILE A 20 2.41 4.48 -0.01
N PHE A 21 1.71 5.61 -0.15
CA PHE A 21 2.16 6.88 0.40
C PHE A 21 2.36 6.82 1.93
N LEU A 22 1.39 6.26 2.65
CA LEU A 22 1.48 6.07 4.10
C LEU A 22 2.64 5.16 4.49
N THR A 23 2.85 4.06 3.75
CA THR A 23 3.95 3.12 4.00
C THR A 23 5.30 3.84 3.90
N ILE A 24 5.52 4.62 2.84
CA ILE A 24 6.75 5.40 2.65
C ILE A 24 6.89 6.45 3.76
N LYS A 25 5.80 7.13 4.13
CA LYS A 25 5.80 8.14 5.21
C LYS A 25 6.20 7.53 6.55
N PHE A 26 5.67 6.35 6.90
CA PHE A 26 5.99 5.67 8.16
C PHE A 26 7.40 5.06 8.17
N ALA A 27 7.87 4.62 7.02
CA ALA A 27 9.22 4.07 6.86
C ALA A 27 10.32 5.15 6.85
N LYS A 28 9.96 6.40 6.53
CA LYS A 28 10.91 7.51 6.49
C LYS A 28 11.56 7.73 7.85
N GLY A 29 12.88 7.54 7.93
CA GLY A 29 13.67 7.64 9.17
C GLY A 29 13.76 6.35 9.99
N LYS A 30 13.05 5.27 9.61
CA LYS A 30 13.11 3.94 10.27
C LYS A 30 13.67 2.83 9.36
N ALA A 31 13.71 3.08 8.05
CA ALA A 31 14.17 2.15 7.05
C ALA A 31 15.57 2.52 6.57
N ASP A 32 16.47 1.54 6.53
CA ASP A 32 17.83 1.70 5.99
C ASP A 32 17.81 1.97 4.47
N ASN A 33 16.81 1.43 3.77
CA ASN A 33 16.61 1.65 2.34
C ASN A 33 15.15 1.94 2.01
N ILE A 34 14.83 3.23 1.90
CA ILE A 34 13.46 3.69 1.62
C ILE A 34 12.99 3.34 0.20
N GLY A 35 13.92 3.21 -0.76
CA GLY A 35 13.63 2.84 -2.14
C GLY A 35 13.08 1.42 -2.22
N LEU A 36 13.70 0.47 -1.51
CA LEU A 36 13.19 -0.90 -1.42
C LEU A 36 11.80 -0.94 -0.77
N VAL A 37 11.57 -0.16 0.29
CA VAL A 37 10.25 -0.09 0.93
C VAL A 37 9.18 0.41 -0.05
N ALA A 38 9.49 1.41 -0.87
CA ALA A 38 8.57 1.90 -1.90
C ALA A 38 8.26 0.84 -2.96
N ILE A 39 9.27 0.09 -3.43
CA ILE A 39 9.10 -1.00 -4.41
C ILE A 39 8.22 -2.10 -3.82
N TYR A 40 8.49 -2.55 -2.58
CA TYR A 40 7.67 -3.56 -1.92
C TYR A 40 6.24 -3.07 -1.66
N ALA A 41 6.07 -1.82 -1.22
CA ALA A 41 4.75 -1.26 -1.00
C ALA A 41 3.93 -1.22 -2.29
N PHE A 42 4.56 -0.83 -3.42
CA PHE A 42 3.92 -0.81 -4.73
C PHE A 42 3.52 -2.22 -5.18
N LEU A 43 4.47 -3.16 -5.20
CA LEU A 43 4.21 -4.54 -5.63
C LEU A 43 3.13 -5.19 -4.78
N LEU A 44 3.22 -5.08 -3.45
CA LEU A 44 2.25 -5.70 -2.55
C LEU A 44 0.85 -5.09 -2.70
N ASN A 45 0.72 -3.76 -2.86
CA ASN A 45 -0.60 -3.15 -3.03
C ASN A 45 -1.26 -3.47 -4.39
N PHE A 46 -0.48 -3.72 -5.46
CA PHE A 46 -1.02 -4.06 -6.78
C PHE A 46 -1.28 -5.56 -6.98
N LEU A 47 -0.41 -6.44 -6.48
CA LEU A 47 -0.58 -7.88 -6.63
C LEU A 47 -1.55 -8.47 -5.60
N ILE A 48 -1.39 -8.08 -4.33
CA ILE A 48 -2.16 -8.64 -3.20
C ILE A 48 -2.48 -7.52 -2.21
N PRO A 49 -3.48 -6.66 -2.49
CA PRO A 49 -3.76 -5.45 -1.71
C PRO A 49 -3.81 -5.67 -0.19
N PRO A 50 -4.46 -6.73 0.34
CA PRO A 50 -4.49 -6.99 1.78
C PRO A 50 -3.08 -7.15 2.41
N VAL A 51 -2.13 -7.73 1.69
CA VAL A 51 -0.74 -7.88 2.15
C VAL A 51 -0.03 -6.52 2.15
N GLY A 52 -0.29 -5.69 1.14
CA GLY A 52 0.19 -4.30 1.11
C GLY A 52 -0.30 -3.48 2.29
N TRP A 53 -1.54 -3.69 2.74
CA TRP A 53 -2.11 -3.01 3.91
C TRP A 53 -1.45 -3.50 5.21
N PHE A 54 -1.27 -4.81 5.35
CA PHE A 54 -0.56 -5.39 6.49
C PHE A 54 0.89 -4.88 6.57
N TYR A 55 1.56 -4.77 5.41
CA TYR A 55 2.91 -4.22 5.32
C TYR A 55 2.96 -2.75 5.76
N CYS A 56 1.99 -1.93 5.34
CA CYS A 56 1.85 -0.55 5.83
C CYS A 56 1.63 -0.49 7.35
N TYR A 57 0.76 -1.35 7.89
CA TYR A 57 0.50 -1.43 9.33
C TYR A 57 1.76 -1.81 10.11
N ARG A 58 2.58 -2.72 9.59
CA ARG A 58 3.87 -3.08 10.20
C ARG A 58 4.81 -1.89 10.29
N TRP A 59 4.88 -1.04 9.27
CA TRP A 59 5.68 0.19 9.30
C TRP A 59 5.10 1.27 10.21
N ALA A 60 3.77 1.33 10.36
CA ALA A 60 3.12 2.25 11.29
C ALA A 60 3.44 1.93 12.76
N ASN A 61 3.60 0.65 13.11
CA ASN A 61 3.88 0.19 14.48
C ASN A 61 5.38 -0.03 14.80
N LYS A 62 6.23 -0.03 13.78
CA LYS A 62 7.69 -0.05 13.96
C LYS A 62 8.18 1.30 14.44
#